data_AF-A0A5C7H9Q4-F1
#
_entry.id   AF-A0A5C7H9Q4-F1
#
_cell.length_a   1.000
_cell.length_b   1.000
_cell.length_c   1.000
_cell.angle_alpha   90.00
_cell.angle_beta   90.00
_cell.angle_gamma   90.00
#
_symmetry.space_group_name_H-M   'P 1'
#
loop_
_entity.id
_entity.type
_entity.pdbx_description
1 polymer ?
#
loop_
_entity_poly.entity_id
_entity_poly.type
_entity_poly.pdbx_seq_one_letter_code
_entity_poly.pdbx_strand_id
1 'polypeptide(L)'
;MEVEIPPEAEASNLEDSAGEEAIGSGSASTSKVVTRSNSCNFNNSFHPVMSMKFDIDKFDGSGDFSIWRRKVKALLSQQKILKVIEGPEKLPDSLTVEQKNDMLDMALGTIILSLSDNVLREVNDEKTSCYVWMKLESLYLTKSLTNKIYLKEKLFGFKMDASKGLGENLDDFKKMTIELANAGVDEKLSDENEAFILLNSLPDSFKDVKAAIKYGRTSLSLDECISALKSKDLELKMEKNDSAVHAQAYKELGPCTEDDMTNK
;
A
#
# COMPACT_ATOMS: atom_id res chain seq x y z
N MET A 1 -12.89 63.01 8.00
CA MET A 1 -11.54 63.52 8.29
C MET A 1 -10.62 62.63 7.49
N GLU A 2 -10.24 63.13 6.31
CA GLU A 2 -9.13 62.62 5.50
C GLU A 2 -7.81 62.80 6.24
N VAL A 3 -6.71 62.42 5.57
CA VAL A 3 -5.28 62.72 5.82
C VAL A 3 -4.52 61.46 6.27
N GLU A 4 -3.43 61.01 5.65
CA GLU A 4 -2.61 61.43 4.49
C GLU A 4 -1.63 60.28 4.21
N ILE A 5 -1.23 60.11 2.94
CA ILE A 5 0.01 59.42 2.53
C ILE A 5 1.12 60.49 2.49
N PRO A 6 2.37 60.21 2.94
CA PRO A 6 3.53 60.36 2.03
C PRO A 6 4.75 59.46 2.42
N PRO A 7 5.93 59.55 1.76
CA PRO A 7 6.20 59.31 0.35
C PRO A 7 7.40 58.35 0.11
N GLU A 8 7.64 57.99 -1.15
CA GLU A 8 8.83 57.28 -1.68
C GLU A 8 10.16 58.00 -1.38
N ALA A 9 11.24 57.22 -1.28
CA ALA A 9 12.62 57.71 -1.40
C ALA A 9 13.46 56.78 -2.29
N GLU A 10 14.27 57.44 -3.12
CA GLU A 10 14.96 56.97 -4.31
C GLU A 10 16.23 56.12 -4.07
N ALA A 11 16.69 55.61 -5.21
CA ALA A 11 17.92 54.89 -5.51
C ALA A 11 19.22 55.46 -4.91
N SER A 12 20.17 54.56 -4.67
CA SER A 12 21.59 54.87 -4.59
C SER A 12 22.37 53.96 -5.54
N ASN A 13 22.87 54.55 -6.62
CA ASN A 13 23.99 54.06 -7.40
C ASN A 13 25.27 54.12 -6.56
N LEU A 14 26.21 53.19 -6.79
CA LEU A 14 27.64 53.51 -6.69
C LEU A 14 28.48 52.55 -7.54
N GLU A 15 29.26 53.20 -8.40
CA GLU A 15 30.25 52.70 -9.34
C GLU A 15 31.58 52.32 -8.66
N ASP A 16 32.57 52.04 -9.51
CA ASP A 16 34.02 51.94 -9.35
C ASP A 16 34.62 50.56 -9.05
N SER A 17 35.75 50.16 -9.64
CA SER A 17 36.56 50.71 -10.74
C SER A 17 37.65 49.66 -11.02
N ALA A 18 38.21 49.75 -12.23
CA ALA A 18 39.29 48.96 -12.80
C ALA A 18 40.62 48.97 -12.02
N GLY A 19 41.47 47.98 -12.35
CA GLY A 19 42.90 47.93 -12.02
C GLY A 19 43.63 46.86 -12.84
N GLU A 20 44.41 47.31 -13.82
CA GLU A 20 45.20 46.56 -14.81
C GLU A 20 46.51 45.93 -14.29
N GLU A 21 46.90 44.86 -15.00
CA GLU A 21 48.23 44.38 -15.43
C GLU A 21 49.47 44.35 -14.50
N ALA A 22 50.15 43.18 -14.47
CA ALA A 22 51.50 43.01 -15.06
C ALA A 22 52.06 41.56 -14.95
N ILE A 23 52.34 40.99 -16.13
CA ILE A 23 53.39 40.05 -16.57
C ILE A 23 54.27 39.23 -15.58
N GLY A 24 54.39 37.93 -15.88
CA GLY A 24 55.44 37.04 -15.37
C GLY A 24 55.56 35.74 -16.18
N SER A 25 56.63 35.63 -16.97
CA SER A 25 56.98 34.52 -17.86
C SER A 25 57.42 33.25 -17.11
N GLY A 26 57.12 32.05 -17.63
CA GLY A 26 57.83 30.84 -17.20
C GLY A 26 57.23 29.46 -17.52
N SER A 27 57.70 28.88 -18.62
CA SER A 27 57.85 27.42 -18.88
C SER A 27 56.64 26.58 -19.31
N ALA A 28 56.92 25.74 -20.30
CA ALA A 28 56.01 24.84 -20.99
C ALA A 28 55.68 23.59 -20.16
N SER A 29 54.42 23.17 -20.19
CA SER A 29 54.05 21.75 -20.18
C SER A 29 52.68 21.57 -20.80
N THR A 30 52.67 20.82 -21.89
CA THR A 30 51.49 20.37 -22.64
C THR A 30 50.54 19.59 -21.75
N SER A 31 49.31 20.05 -21.62
CA SER A 31 48.15 19.21 -21.29
C SER A 31 46.91 19.80 -21.94
N LYS A 32 46.36 19.08 -22.93
CA LYS A 32 45.10 19.40 -23.59
C LYS A 32 43.97 19.30 -22.55
N VAL A 33 43.51 20.44 -22.04
CA VAL A 33 42.19 20.55 -21.44
C VAL A 33 41.22 20.94 -22.55
N VAL A 34 40.44 19.97 -23.03
CA VAL A 34 39.29 20.23 -23.90
C VAL A 34 38.20 20.83 -23.03
N THR A 35 38.11 22.16 -22.99
CA THR A 35 36.92 22.87 -22.55
C THR A 35 35.82 22.60 -23.57
N ARG A 36 34.95 21.62 -23.27
CA ARG A 36 33.71 21.44 -24.02
C ARG A 36 32.72 22.49 -23.52
N SER A 37 32.60 23.58 -24.25
CA SER A 37 31.48 24.51 -24.17
C SER A 37 30.19 23.74 -24.45
N ASN A 38 29.49 23.28 -23.41
CA ASN A 38 28.13 22.76 -23.55
C ASN A 38 27.16 23.94 -23.56
N SER A 39 27.12 24.64 -24.69
CA SER A 39 25.90 25.34 -25.08
C SER A 39 24.96 24.29 -25.65
N CYS A 40 24.07 23.75 -24.82
CA CYS A 40 23.02 22.86 -25.27
C CYS A 40 21.90 23.72 -25.89
N ASN A 41 21.98 23.90 -27.21
CA ASN A 41 20.86 24.36 -28.02
C ASN A 41 19.67 23.42 -27.83
N PHE A 42 18.58 23.93 -27.27
CA PHE A 42 17.31 23.23 -27.11
C PHE A 42 16.58 23.25 -28.46
N ASN A 43 16.85 22.27 -29.32
CA ASN A 43 16.06 22.07 -30.53
C ASN A 43 14.72 21.43 -30.15
N ASN A 44 13.65 22.22 -30.16
CA ASN A 44 12.27 21.73 -30.16
C ASN A 44 11.91 21.21 -31.57
N SER A 45 12.39 20.03 -31.92
CA SER A 45 11.76 19.25 -32.98
C SER A 45 10.84 18.21 -32.34
N PHE A 46 9.54 18.36 -32.59
CA PHE A 46 8.56 17.32 -32.27
C PHE A 46 8.77 16.19 -33.28
N HIS A 47 9.73 15.31 -32.99
CA HIS A 47 9.85 14.05 -33.72
C HIS A 47 8.64 13.18 -33.37
N PRO A 48 8.03 12.47 -34.34
CA PRO A 48 7.04 11.46 -34.02
C PRO A 48 7.76 10.41 -33.20
N VAL A 49 7.51 10.40 -31.89
CA VAL A 49 8.00 9.37 -30.98
C VAL A 49 7.53 8.04 -31.58
N MET A 50 8.48 7.18 -31.93
CA MET A 50 8.22 5.77 -32.20
C MET A 50 7.30 5.27 -31.09
N SER A 51 6.03 5.03 -31.43
CA SER A 51 5.01 4.55 -30.52
C SER A 51 5.42 3.14 -30.06
N MET A 52 6.25 3.05 -29.04
CA MET A 52 6.40 1.82 -28.26
C MET A 52 5.01 1.51 -27.71
N LYS A 53 4.35 0.52 -28.30
CA LYS A 53 3.06 0.03 -27.83
C LYS A 53 3.31 -0.70 -26.53
N PHE A 54 3.01 -0.06 -25.41
CA PHE A 54 2.91 -0.75 -24.14
C PHE A 54 1.52 -1.34 -24.07
N ASP A 55 1.46 -2.67 -23.96
CA ASP A 55 0.20 -3.34 -23.65
C ASP A 55 -0.05 -3.16 -22.16
N ILE A 56 -0.99 -2.29 -21.83
CA ILE A 56 -1.55 -2.19 -20.48
C ILE A 56 -2.87 -2.95 -20.52
N ASP A 57 -2.97 -3.98 -19.68
CA ASP A 57 -4.23 -4.69 -19.49
C ASP A 57 -5.32 -3.69 -19.12
N LYS A 58 -6.46 -3.80 -19.82
CA LYS A 58 -7.60 -2.94 -19.55
C LYS A 58 -8.08 -3.15 -18.12
N PHE A 59 -8.34 -2.06 -17.41
CA PHE A 59 -8.94 -2.16 -16.10
C PHE A 59 -10.44 -2.43 -16.22
N ASP A 60 -10.85 -3.56 -15.66
CA ASP A 60 -12.24 -4.03 -15.66
C ASP A 60 -12.96 -3.77 -14.34
N GLY A 61 -12.43 -2.88 -13.49
CA GLY A 61 -13.03 -2.57 -12.19
C GLY A 61 -12.73 -3.63 -11.13
N SER A 62 -12.08 -4.73 -11.49
CA SER A 62 -11.60 -5.77 -10.59
C SER A 62 -10.06 -5.76 -10.52
N GLY A 63 -9.51 -6.29 -9.44
CA GLY A 63 -8.06 -6.32 -9.21
C GLY A 63 -7.48 -5.05 -8.57
N ASP A 64 -6.15 -4.93 -8.61
CA ASP A 64 -5.42 -3.86 -7.94
C ASP A 64 -5.41 -2.57 -8.80
N PHE A 65 -6.36 -1.69 -8.52
CA PHE A 65 -6.44 -0.36 -9.13
C PHE A 65 -5.15 0.44 -8.96
N SER A 66 -4.42 0.27 -7.85
CA SER A 66 -3.17 1.00 -7.60
C SER A 66 -2.08 0.60 -8.59
N ILE A 67 -2.01 -0.67 -8.97
CA ILE A 67 -1.08 -1.17 -10.00
C ILE A 67 -1.45 -0.60 -11.36
N TRP A 68 -2.72 -0.73 -11.77
CA TRP A 68 -3.17 -0.19 -13.07
C TRP A 68 -2.91 1.32 -13.14
N ARG A 69 -3.27 2.06 -12.09
CA ARG A 69 -3.04 3.51 -11.98
C ARG A 69 -1.57 3.87 -12.16
N ARG A 70 -0.66 3.10 -11.55
CA ARG A 70 0.79 3.30 -11.68
C ARG A 70 1.25 3.06 -13.12
N LYS A 71 0.76 2.01 -13.79
CA LYS A 71 1.07 1.72 -15.21
C LYS A 71 0.60 2.87 -16.12
N VAL A 72 -0.63 3.34 -15.97
CA VAL A 72 -1.18 4.42 -16.80
C VAL A 72 -0.46 5.75 -16.55
N LYS A 73 -0.15 6.09 -15.29
CA LYS A 73 0.68 7.28 -14.98
C LYS A 73 2.06 7.19 -15.63
N ALA A 74 2.69 6.03 -15.64
CA ALA A 74 3.97 5.83 -16.31
C ALA A 74 3.86 6.06 -17.84
N LEU A 75 2.79 5.58 -18.47
CA LEU A 75 2.52 5.79 -19.90
C LEU A 75 2.30 7.28 -20.23
N LEU A 76 1.46 7.98 -19.46
CA LEU A 76 1.23 9.42 -19.63
C LEU A 76 2.52 10.24 -19.40
N SER A 77 3.37 9.79 -18.48
CA SER A 77 4.69 10.42 -18.22
C SER A 77 5.61 10.27 -19.42
N GLN A 78 5.66 9.08 -20.03
CA GLN A 78 6.46 8.83 -21.22
C GLN A 78 6.00 9.68 -22.41
N GLN A 79 4.69 9.87 -22.56
CA GLN A 79 4.10 10.75 -23.57
C GLN A 79 4.27 12.24 -23.26
N LYS A 80 4.85 12.59 -22.09
CA LYS A 80 5.01 13.96 -21.57
C LYS A 80 3.68 14.71 -21.35
N ILE A 81 2.60 13.97 -21.12
CA ILE A 81 1.25 14.53 -20.90
C ILE A 81 0.72 14.26 -19.48
N LEU A 82 1.54 13.75 -18.54
CA LEU A 82 1.08 13.46 -17.17
C LEU A 82 0.40 14.66 -16.50
N LYS A 83 0.89 15.89 -16.68
CA LYS A 83 0.33 17.07 -16.03
C LYS A 83 -1.12 17.35 -16.41
N VAL A 84 -1.59 16.83 -17.54
CA VAL A 84 -2.98 16.98 -18.00
C VAL A 84 -3.99 16.41 -17.01
N ILE A 85 -3.69 15.26 -16.40
CA ILE A 85 -4.60 14.62 -15.45
C ILE A 85 -4.61 15.32 -14.08
N GLU A 86 -3.63 16.19 -13.83
CA GLU A 86 -3.52 16.98 -12.60
C GLU A 86 -4.30 18.30 -12.67
N GLY A 87 -4.70 18.72 -13.88
CA GLY A 87 -5.52 19.91 -14.12
C GLY A 87 -4.97 20.78 -15.27
N PRO A 88 -5.84 21.47 -16.03
CA PRO A 88 -5.42 22.34 -17.14
C PRO A 88 -4.50 23.49 -16.70
N GLU A 89 -4.60 23.93 -15.45
CA GLU A 89 -3.74 24.95 -14.83
C GLU A 89 -2.31 24.48 -14.57
N LYS A 90 -2.04 23.17 -14.64
CA LYS A 90 -0.68 22.60 -14.50
C LYS A 90 0.09 22.60 -15.80
N LEU A 91 -0.56 22.91 -16.93
CA LEU A 91 0.07 22.98 -18.24
C LEU A 91 0.84 24.30 -18.41
N PRO A 92 2.03 24.30 -19.03
CA PRO A 92 2.79 25.52 -19.28
C PRO A 92 2.02 26.56 -20.11
N ASP A 93 2.18 27.84 -19.76
CA ASP A 93 1.61 28.96 -20.51
C ASP A 93 2.24 29.17 -21.89
N SER A 94 3.45 28.62 -22.09
CA SER A 94 4.16 28.67 -23.38
C SER A 94 3.52 27.82 -24.49
N LEU A 95 2.56 26.95 -24.16
CA LEU A 95 1.86 26.10 -25.13
C LEU A 95 0.71 26.85 -25.82
N THR A 96 0.54 26.60 -27.11
CA THR A 96 -0.63 27.11 -27.85
C THR A 96 -1.92 26.42 -27.41
N VAL A 97 -3.06 27.02 -27.73
CA VAL A 97 -4.38 26.45 -27.41
C VAL A 97 -4.55 25.08 -28.09
N GLU A 98 -4.15 24.96 -29.35
CA GLU A 98 -4.19 23.71 -30.11
C GLU A 98 -3.32 22.63 -29.45
N GLN A 99 -2.09 22.97 -29.06
CA GLN A 99 -1.20 22.04 -28.36
C GLN A 99 -1.80 21.56 -27.03
N LYS A 100 -2.41 22.47 -26.26
CA LYS A 100 -3.10 22.11 -25.02
C LYS A 100 -4.26 21.14 -25.31
N ASN A 101 -5.09 21.43 -26.31
CA ASN A 101 -6.22 20.57 -26.68
C ASN A 101 -5.75 19.18 -27.15
N ASP A 102 -4.71 19.11 -27.98
CA ASP A 102 -4.14 17.84 -28.44
C ASP A 102 -3.64 16.98 -27.26
N MET A 103 -3.01 17.61 -26.25
CA MET A 103 -2.57 16.92 -25.04
C MET A 103 -3.76 16.44 -24.19
N LEU A 104 -4.84 17.24 -24.08
CA LEU A 104 -6.07 16.86 -23.38
C LEU A 104 -6.71 15.63 -24.03
N ASP A 105 -6.88 15.65 -25.35
CA ASP A 105 -7.49 14.57 -26.12
C ASP A 105 -6.63 13.31 -26.10
N MET A 106 -5.30 13.45 -26.20
CA MET A 106 -4.38 12.30 -26.10
C MET A 106 -4.42 11.65 -24.72
N ALA A 107 -4.47 12.42 -23.64
CA ALA A 107 -4.58 11.88 -22.29
C ALA A 107 -5.94 11.18 -22.08
N LEU A 108 -7.03 11.80 -22.54
CA LEU A 108 -8.37 11.23 -22.45
C LEU A 108 -8.46 9.92 -23.22
N GLY A 109 -7.99 9.90 -24.47
CA GLY A 109 -7.93 8.71 -25.31
C GLY A 109 -7.09 7.60 -24.68
N THR A 110 -5.92 7.93 -24.12
CA THR A 110 -5.06 6.96 -23.44
C THR A 110 -5.76 6.32 -22.23
N ILE A 111 -6.43 7.12 -21.40
CA ILE A 111 -7.18 6.61 -20.25
C ILE A 111 -8.33 5.73 -20.72
N ILE A 112 -9.18 6.21 -21.63
CA ILE A 112 -10.34 5.46 -22.16
C ILE A 112 -9.91 4.11 -22.75
N LEU A 113 -8.85 4.08 -23.56
CA LEU A 113 -8.36 2.87 -24.20
C LEU A 113 -7.81 1.84 -23.20
N SER A 114 -7.39 2.30 -22.02
CA SER A 114 -6.89 1.46 -20.92
C SER A 114 -7.99 0.96 -19.96
N LEU A 115 -9.26 1.20 -20.28
CA LEU A 115 -10.43 0.76 -19.51
C LEU A 115 -11.27 -0.27 -20.27
N SER A 116 -11.93 -1.15 -19.54
CA SER A 116 -12.95 -2.06 -20.08
C SER A 116 -14.33 -1.40 -20.08
N ASP A 117 -15.24 -1.91 -20.90
CA ASP A 117 -16.56 -1.32 -21.16
C ASP A 117 -17.41 -1.09 -19.90
N ASN A 118 -17.27 -1.94 -18.89
CA ASN A 118 -18.00 -1.79 -17.65
C ASN A 118 -17.53 -0.58 -16.82
N VAL A 119 -16.22 -0.31 -16.80
CA VAL A 119 -15.67 0.88 -16.13
C VAL A 119 -15.96 2.13 -16.95
N LEU A 120 -15.91 2.04 -18.29
CA LEU A 120 -16.29 3.14 -19.17
C LEU A 120 -17.72 3.64 -18.90
N ARG A 121 -18.66 2.73 -18.63
CA ARG A 121 -20.04 3.10 -18.24
C ARG A 121 -20.11 3.91 -16.94
N GLU A 122 -19.19 3.71 -16.00
CA GLU A 122 -19.17 4.44 -14.71
C GLU A 122 -18.57 5.86 -14.83
N VAL A 123 -17.80 6.14 -15.88
CA VAL A 123 -17.12 7.43 -16.10
C VAL A 123 -17.68 8.20 -17.30
N ASN A 124 -18.70 7.68 -17.97
CA ASN A 124 -19.24 8.20 -19.23
C ASN A 124 -19.77 9.65 -19.14
N ASP A 125 -20.14 10.11 -17.95
CA ASP A 125 -20.62 11.48 -17.74
C ASP A 125 -19.49 12.52 -17.75
N GLU A 126 -18.24 12.08 -17.61
CA GLU A 126 -17.07 12.95 -17.52
C GLU A 126 -16.45 13.21 -18.90
N LYS A 127 -16.20 14.49 -19.21
CA LYS A 127 -15.76 14.92 -20.55
C LYS A 127 -14.27 15.21 -20.68
N THR A 128 -13.57 15.34 -19.56
CA THR A 128 -12.14 15.70 -19.56
C THR A 128 -11.33 14.58 -18.92
N SER A 129 -10.09 14.41 -19.38
CA SER A 129 -9.14 13.44 -18.83
C SER A 129 -8.93 13.62 -17.32
N CYS A 130 -8.90 14.87 -16.83
CA CYS A 130 -8.82 15.18 -15.41
C CYS A 130 -10.04 14.67 -14.64
N TYR A 131 -11.27 14.98 -15.09
CA TYR A 131 -12.48 14.52 -14.40
C TYR A 131 -12.66 13.00 -14.44
N VAL A 132 -12.37 12.37 -15.59
CA VAL A 132 -12.35 10.89 -15.70
C VAL A 132 -11.36 10.32 -14.69
N TRP A 133 -10.15 10.86 -14.62
CA TRP A 133 -9.11 10.41 -13.69
C TRP A 133 -9.56 10.55 -12.23
N MET A 134 -10.08 11.72 -11.84
CA MET A 134 -10.61 11.97 -10.49
C MET A 134 -11.76 11.04 -10.14
N LYS A 135 -12.68 10.78 -11.07
CA LYS A 135 -13.81 9.87 -10.87
C LYS A 135 -13.33 8.44 -10.63
N LEU A 136 -12.40 7.95 -11.45
CA LEU A 136 -11.78 6.63 -11.25
C LEU A 136 -11.10 6.54 -9.89
N GLU A 137 -10.33 7.58 -9.51
CA GLU A 137 -9.69 7.60 -8.20
C GLU A 137 -10.73 7.54 -7.07
N SER A 138 -11.78 8.36 -7.14
CA SER A 138 -12.85 8.38 -6.16
C SER A 138 -13.61 7.05 -6.06
N LEU A 139 -13.81 6.34 -7.17
CA LEU A 139 -14.52 5.06 -7.17
C LEU A 139 -13.62 3.94 -6.63
N TYR A 140 -12.41 3.84 -7.16
CA TYR A 140 -11.60 2.64 -6.99
C TYR A 140 -10.51 2.75 -5.91
N LEU A 141 -9.95 3.94 -5.62
CA LEU A 141 -9.16 4.09 -4.39
C LEU A 141 -10.06 4.04 -3.15
N THR A 142 -11.25 4.66 -3.18
CA THR A 142 -12.15 4.63 -2.01
C THR A 142 -12.65 3.22 -1.74
N LYS A 143 -13.06 2.46 -2.76
CA LYS A 143 -13.45 1.04 -2.62
C LYS A 143 -12.27 0.21 -2.09
N SER A 144 -11.07 0.39 -2.64
CA SER A 144 -9.85 -0.28 -2.17
C SER A 144 -9.52 0.06 -0.71
N LEU A 145 -9.57 1.34 -0.34
CA LEU A 145 -9.32 1.82 1.02
C LEU A 145 -10.36 1.28 2.00
N THR A 146 -11.65 1.32 1.64
CA THR A 146 -12.74 0.81 2.48
C THR A 146 -12.57 -0.69 2.71
N ASN A 147 -12.27 -1.46 1.65
CA ASN A 147 -11.99 -2.88 1.76
C ASN A 147 -10.76 -3.16 2.64
N LYS A 148 -9.69 -2.40 2.46
CA LYS A 148 -8.47 -2.49 3.27
C LYS A 148 -8.74 -2.18 4.75
N ILE A 149 -9.51 -1.13 5.05
CA ILE A 149 -9.91 -0.80 6.43
C ILE A 149 -10.72 -1.95 7.03
N TYR A 150 -11.72 -2.44 6.30
CA TYR A 150 -12.54 -3.58 6.74
C TYR A 150 -11.69 -4.83 7.05
N LEU A 151 -10.76 -5.18 6.17
CA LEU A 151 -9.86 -6.31 6.37
C LEU A 151 -8.96 -6.12 7.60
N LYS A 152 -8.45 -4.90 7.81
CA LYS A 152 -7.67 -4.57 9.01
C LYS A 152 -8.51 -4.68 10.29
N GLU A 153 -9.70 -4.08 10.31
CA GLU A 153 -10.61 -4.17 11.46
C GLU A 153 -10.94 -5.63 11.80
N LYS A 154 -11.24 -6.44 10.77
CA LYS A 154 -11.52 -7.86 10.93
C LYS A 154 -10.31 -8.64 11.45
N LEU A 155 -9.11 -8.37 10.93
CA LEU A 155 -7.89 -9.06 11.32
C LEU A 155 -7.44 -8.69 12.74
N PHE A 156 -7.39 -7.40 13.08
CA PHE A 156 -7.02 -6.93 14.42
C PHE A 156 -8.08 -7.25 15.47
N GLY A 157 -9.35 -7.33 15.07
CA GLY A 157 -10.46 -7.78 15.90
C GLY A 157 -10.61 -9.31 15.98
N PHE A 158 -9.72 -10.08 15.34
CA PHE A 158 -9.88 -11.53 15.27
C PHE A 158 -9.83 -12.18 16.65
N LYS A 159 -10.80 -13.05 16.89
CA LYS A 159 -10.91 -13.93 18.06
C LYS A 159 -11.22 -15.33 17.58
N MET A 160 -10.58 -16.33 18.18
CA MET A 160 -10.90 -17.71 17.88
C MET A 160 -12.33 -18.02 18.32
N ASP A 161 -13.07 -18.64 17.42
CA ASP A 161 -14.41 -19.14 17.66
C ASP A 161 -14.33 -20.45 18.45
N ALA A 162 -14.89 -20.45 19.66
CA ALA A 162 -14.91 -21.61 20.54
C ALA A 162 -15.76 -22.78 20.01
N SER A 163 -16.65 -22.53 19.03
CA SER A 163 -17.42 -23.58 18.36
C SER A 163 -16.63 -24.33 17.29
N LYS A 164 -15.50 -23.78 16.84
CA LYS A 164 -14.64 -24.35 15.80
C LYS A 164 -13.40 -25.01 16.40
N GLY A 165 -12.83 -25.99 15.69
CA GLY A 165 -11.53 -26.55 16.05
C GLY A 165 -10.39 -25.52 15.88
N LEU A 166 -9.24 -25.77 16.51
CA LEU A 166 -8.05 -24.94 16.32
C LEU A 166 -7.65 -24.85 14.83
N GLY A 167 -7.70 -25.97 14.10
CA GLY A 167 -7.35 -26.01 12.68
C GLY A 167 -8.18 -25.05 11.83
N GLU A 168 -9.51 -25.09 11.96
CA GLU A 168 -10.42 -24.20 11.22
C GLU A 168 -10.19 -22.73 11.57
N ASN A 169 -10.00 -22.42 12.86
CA ASN A 169 -9.67 -21.06 13.29
C ASN A 169 -8.34 -20.55 12.68
N LEU A 170 -7.33 -21.42 12.58
CA LEU A 170 -6.05 -21.08 11.95
C LEU A 170 -6.19 -20.87 10.44
N ASP A 171 -7.03 -21.65 9.77
CA ASP A 171 -7.29 -21.48 8.35
C ASP A 171 -8.04 -20.18 8.06
N ASP A 172 -9.04 -19.83 8.89
CA ASP A 172 -9.74 -18.54 8.84
C ASP A 172 -8.76 -17.38 9.05
N PHE A 173 -7.86 -17.48 10.03
CA PHE A 173 -6.81 -16.49 10.27
C PHE A 173 -5.90 -16.31 9.05
N LYS A 174 -5.35 -17.40 8.52
CA LYS A 174 -4.47 -17.37 7.33
C LYS A 174 -5.17 -16.78 6.11
N LYS A 175 -6.44 -17.12 5.90
CA LYS A 175 -7.24 -16.56 4.81
C LYS A 175 -7.32 -15.04 4.92
N MET A 176 -7.60 -14.49 6.11
CA MET A 176 -7.66 -13.04 6.30
C MET A 176 -6.31 -12.36 6.06
N THR A 177 -5.20 -12.97 6.51
CA THR A 177 -3.85 -12.45 6.25
C THR A 177 -3.56 -12.39 4.74
N ILE A 178 -3.92 -13.45 4.00
CA ILE A 178 -3.75 -13.51 2.54
C ILE A 178 -4.64 -12.46 1.85
N GLU A 179 -5.90 -12.33 2.26
CA GLU A 179 -6.82 -11.30 1.73
C GLU A 179 -6.27 -9.89 1.96
N LEU A 180 -5.71 -9.61 3.14
CA LEU A 180 -5.08 -8.31 3.44
C LEU A 180 -3.81 -8.08 2.61
N ALA A 181 -2.92 -9.08 2.50
CA ALA A 181 -1.71 -8.97 1.68
C ALA A 181 -2.04 -8.74 0.19
N ASN A 182 -3.14 -9.32 -0.29
CA ASN A 182 -3.63 -9.11 -1.65
C ASN A 182 -4.31 -7.74 -1.84
N ALA A 183 -4.71 -7.05 -0.77
CA ALA A 183 -5.29 -5.72 -0.85
C ALA A 183 -4.27 -4.60 -1.12
N GLY A 184 -2.97 -4.89 -0.99
CA GLY A 184 -1.90 -3.99 -1.39
C GLY A 184 -0.50 -4.50 -1.03
N VAL A 185 0.50 -4.12 -1.83
CA VAL A 185 1.91 -4.56 -1.69
C VAL A 185 2.49 -4.24 -0.29
N ASP A 186 2.07 -3.11 0.29
CA ASP A 186 2.55 -2.64 1.60
C ASP A 186 1.69 -3.13 2.79
N GLU A 187 0.67 -3.96 2.54
CA GLU A 187 -0.26 -4.44 3.57
C GLU A 187 0.14 -5.78 4.19
N LYS A 188 1.11 -6.48 3.59
CA LYS A 188 1.63 -7.73 4.14
C LYS A 188 2.24 -7.48 5.52
N LEU A 189 1.77 -8.23 6.50
CA LEU A 189 2.32 -8.16 7.85
C LEU A 189 3.64 -8.94 7.93
N SER A 190 4.49 -8.53 8.88
CA SER A 190 5.62 -9.36 9.28
C SER A 190 5.12 -10.57 10.07
N ASP A 191 5.85 -11.67 9.99
CA ASP A 191 5.55 -12.91 10.74
C ASP A 191 5.38 -12.65 12.25
N GLU A 192 6.14 -11.70 12.81
CA GLU A 192 6.04 -11.28 14.20
C GLU A 192 4.68 -10.64 14.51
N ASN A 193 4.19 -9.74 13.65
CA ASN A 193 2.90 -9.08 13.81
C ASN A 193 1.75 -10.08 13.66
N GLU A 194 1.85 -10.99 12.69
CA GLU A 194 0.86 -12.06 12.52
C GLU A 194 0.79 -12.96 13.76
N ALA A 195 1.95 -13.37 14.27
CA ALA A 195 2.03 -14.17 15.49
C ALA A 195 1.47 -13.41 16.70
N PHE A 196 1.72 -12.11 16.83
CA PHE A 196 1.17 -11.28 17.90
C PHE A 196 -0.35 -11.18 17.85
N ILE A 197 -0.94 -10.97 16.66
CA ILE A 197 -2.39 -10.93 16.48
C ILE A 197 -2.99 -12.30 16.84
N LEU A 198 -2.39 -13.39 16.33
CA LEU A 198 -2.83 -14.74 16.62
C LEU A 198 -2.82 -15.03 18.14
N LEU A 199 -1.75 -14.69 18.85
CA LEU A 199 -1.66 -14.84 20.31
C LEU A 199 -2.74 -14.04 21.07
N ASN A 200 -3.17 -12.90 20.54
CA ASN A 200 -4.23 -12.10 21.13
C ASN A 200 -5.65 -12.59 20.78
N SER A 201 -5.77 -13.46 19.79
CA SER A 201 -7.04 -14.10 19.42
C SER A 201 -7.40 -15.32 20.26
N LEU A 202 -6.42 -15.89 20.97
CA LEU A 202 -6.55 -17.15 21.71
C LEU A 202 -7.58 -17.09 22.84
N PRO A 203 -8.34 -18.18 23.07
CA PRO A 203 -9.20 -18.31 24.23
C PRO A 203 -8.39 -18.63 25.49
N ASP A 204 -9.02 -18.49 26.67
CA ASP A 204 -8.36 -18.62 27.97
C ASP A 204 -7.72 -19.99 28.20
N SER A 205 -8.19 -21.05 27.53
CA SER A 205 -7.59 -22.40 27.61
C SER A 205 -6.14 -22.46 27.11
N PHE A 206 -5.70 -21.47 26.33
CA PHE A 206 -4.32 -21.38 25.83
C PHE A 206 -3.48 -20.32 26.57
N LYS A 207 -3.97 -19.79 27.69
CA LYS A 207 -3.32 -18.68 28.44
C LYS A 207 -1.88 -18.99 28.82
N ASP A 208 -1.58 -20.22 29.23
CA ASP A 208 -0.24 -20.63 29.65
C ASP A 208 0.75 -20.63 28.47
N VAL A 209 0.33 -21.18 27.33
CA VAL A 209 1.12 -21.18 26.10
C VAL A 209 1.31 -19.76 25.58
N LYS A 210 0.27 -18.93 25.63
CA LYS A 210 0.37 -17.51 25.29
C LYS A 210 1.43 -16.80 26.13
N ALA A 211 1.44 -17.01 27.44
CA ALA A 211 2.44 -16.42 28.33
C ALA A 211 3.85 -16.93 28.04
N ALA A 212 4.00 -18.25 27.88
CA ALA A 212 5.29 -18.88 27.57
C ALA A 212 5.88 -18.37 26.24
N ILE A 213 5.06 -18.19 25.21
CA ILE A 213 5.52 -17.64 23.92
C ILE A 213 5.88 -16.16 24.05
N LYS A 214 5.03 -15.35 24.71
CA LYS A 214 5.21 -13.89 24.80
C LYS A 214 6.42 -13.48 25.64
N TYR A 215 6.73 -14.21 26.70
CA TYR A 215 7.78 -13.83 27.66
C TYR A 215 8.99 -14.77 27.66
N GLY A 216 8.87 -15.96 27.07
CA GLY A 216 9.93 -16.97 27.08
C GLY A 216 10.85 -16.96 25.87
N ARG A 217 10.64 -16.08 24.88
CA ARG A 217 11.40 -16.03 23.63
C ARG A 217 11.87 -14.62 23.29
N THR A 218 13.03 -14.52 22.62
CA THR A 218 13.60 -13.26 22.10
C THR A 218 13.18 -12.95 20.67
N SER A 219 12.67 -13.94 19.94
CA SER A 219 12.12 -13.79 18.58
C SER A 219 10.82 -14.58 18.46
N LEU A 220 9.92 -14.11 17.61
CA LEU A 220 8.60 -14.70 17.41
C LEU A 220 8.34 -14.92 15.92
N SER A 221 8.21 -16.18 15.51
CA SER A 221 7.72 -16.54 14.18
C SER A 221 6.30 -17.10 14.25
N LEU A 222 5.54 -16.91 13.18
CA LEU A 222 4.17 -17.44 13.07
C LEU A 222 4.15 -18.97 13.12
N ASP A 223 5.09 -19.65 12.45
CA ASP A 223 5.14 -21.10 12.40
C ASP A 223 5.45 -21.75 13.76
N GLU A 224 6.35 -21.16 14.54
CA GLU A 224 6.62 -21.62 15.92
C GLU A 224 5.38 -21.43 16.81
N CYS A 225 4.69 -20.30 16.65
CA CYS A 225 3.44 -20.02 17.36
C CYS A 225 2.38 -21.07 17.03
N ILE A 226 2.13 -21.32 15.74
CA ILE A 226 1.18 -22.33 15.26
C ILE A 226 1.56 -23.73 15.78
N SER A 227 2.85 -24.09 15.76
CA SER A 227 3.32 -25.40 16.22
C SER A 227 3.09 -25.60 17.71
N ALA A 228 3.39 -24.59 18.53
CA ALA A 228 3.13 -24.62 19.97
C ALA A 228 1.63 -24.72 20.28
N LEU A 229 0.79 -24.00 19.54
CA LEU A 229 -0.67 -24.08 19.68
C LEU A 229 -1.21 -25.47 19.34
N LYS A 230 -0.73 -26.08 18.25
CA LYS A 230 -1.11 -27.45 17.87
C LYS A 230 -0.68 -28.47 18.93
N SER A 231 0.52 -28.33 19.49
CA SER A 231 0.97 -29.19 20.59
C SER A 231 0.04 -29.10 21.79
N LYS A 232 -0.36 -27.88 22.18
CA LYS A 232 -1.26 -27.69 23.31
C LYS A 232 -2.68 -28.17 23.05
N ASP A 233 -3.19 -28.00 21.83
CA ASP A 233 -4.51 -28.51 21.44
C ASP A 233 -4.57 -30.05 21.53
N LEU A 234 -3.46 -30.75 21.21
CA LEU A 234 -3.36 -32.20 21.40
C LEU A 234 -3.41 -32.58 22.89
N GLU A 235 -2.64 -31.91 23.75
CA GLU A 235 -2.67 -32.12 25.20
C GLU A 235 -4.09 -31.93 25.76
N LEU A 236 -4.76 -30.82 25.41
CA LEU A 236 -6.12 -30.52 25.87
C LEU A 236 -7.16 -31.56 25.39
N LYS A 237 -6.95 -32.16 24.20
CA LYS A 237 -7.80 -33.24 23.70
C LYS A 237 -7.59 -34.54 24.49
N MET A 238 -6.36 -34.84 24.90
CA MET A 238 -6.05 -36.00 25.72
C MET A 238 -6.67 -35.88 27.12
N GLU A 239 -6.53 -34.71 27.77
CA GLU A 239 -7.11 -34.43 29.09
C GLU A 239 -8.65 -34.56 29.12
N LYS A 240 -9.33 -34.13 28.04
CA LYS A 240 -10.79 -34.28 27.90
C LYS A 240 -11.22 -35.74 27.74
N ASN A 241 -10.42 -36.56 27.05
CA ASN A 241 -10.72 -37.97 26.89
C ASN A 241 -10.55 -38.73 28.21
N ASP A 242 -9.47 -38.45 28.96
CA ASP A 242 -9.20 -39.11 30.25
C ASP A 242 -10.28 -38.77 31.29
N SER A 243 -10.70 -37.50 31.35
CA SER A 243 -11.79 -37.06 32.24
C SER A 243 -13.15 -37.65 31.84
N ALA A 244 -13.44 -37.81 30.55
CA ALA A 244 -14.66 -38.45 30.08
C ALA A 244 -14.70 -39.95 30.44
N VAL A 245 -13.57 -40.66 30.25
CA VAL A 245 -13.44 -42.08 30.64
C VAL A 245 -13.62 -42.24 32.15
N HIS A 246 -13.01 -41.37 32.95
CA HIS A 246 -13.12 -41.44 34.40
C HIS A 246 -14.54 -41.13 34.90
N ALA A 247 -15.22 -40.15 34.30
CA ALA A 247 -16.62 -39.81 34.62
C ALA A 247 -17.61 -40.91 34.20
N GLN A 248 -17.35 -41.62 33.09
CA GLN A 248 -18.12 -42.78 32.66
C GLN A 248 -18.00 -43.94 33.67
N ALA A 249 -16.78 -44.23 34.13
CA ALA A 249 -16.53 -45.29 35.12
C ALA A 249 -17.26 -45.04 36.45
N TYR A 250 -17.33 -43.79 36.93
CA TYR A 250 -18.09 -43.46 38.14
C TYR A 250 -19.61 -43.61 37.98
N LYS A 251 -20.15 -43.45 36.76
CA LYS A 251 -21.57 -43.71 36.50
C LYS A 251 -21.90 -45.20 36.42
N GLU A 252 -20.98 -46.02 35.93
CA GLU A 252 -21.16 -47.48 35.83
C GLU A 252 -21.01 -48.21 37.17
N LEU A 253 -20.24 -47.65 38.11
CA LEU A 253 -20.04 -48.25 39.43
C LEU A 253 -21.27 -48.19 40.36
N GLY A 254 -22.27 -47.34 40.07
CA GLY A 254 -23.48 -47.16 40.88
C GLY A 254 -23.19 -46.68 42.33
N PRO A 255 -24.15 -46.04 43.02
CA PRO A 255 -23.97 -45.74 44.44
C PRO A 255 -23.94 -47.07 45.22
N CYS A 256 -22.80 -47.37 45.86
CA CYS A 256 -22.69 -48.48 46.79
C CYS A 256 -23.63 -48.18 47.98
N THR A 257 -24.80 -48.82 48.01
CA THR A 257 -25.72 -48.71 49.15
C THR A 257 -25.11 -49.47 50.34
N GLU A 258 -24.89 -48.77 51.45
CA GLU A 258 -24.28 -49.27 52.70
C GLU A 258 -25.13 -50.32 53.47
N ASP A 259 -25.89 -51.18 52.80
CA ASP A 259 -26.82 -52.11 53.46
C ASP A 259 -26.26 -53.53 53.72
N ASP A 260 -25.01 -53.83 53.37
CA ASP A 260 -24.41 -55.17 53.56
C ASP A 260 -23.46 -55.30 54.76
N MET A 261 -23.47 -54.37 55.72
CA MET A 261 -22.65 -54.46 56.94
C MET A 261 -23.35 -55.04 58.19
N THR A 262 -24.56 -55.58 58.08
CA THR A 262 -25.21 -56.25 59.23
C THR A 262 -25.85 -57.59 58.87
N ASN A 263 -25.03 -58.62 58.68
CA ASN A 263 -25.46 -59.95 59.11
C ASN A 263 -24.25 -60.84 59.46
N LYS A 264 -24.04 -61.03 60.76
CA LYS A 264 -23.13 -62.01 61.33
C LYS A 264 -23.89 -62.84 62.35
#